data_AF-A0A814V3K8-F1
#
_entry.id   AF-A0A814V3K8-F1
#
_cell.length_a   1.000
_cell.length_b   1.000
_cell.length_c   1.000
_cell.angle_alpha   90.00
_cell.angle_beta   90.00
_cell.angle_gamma   90.00
#
_symmetry.space_group_name_H-M   'P 1'
#
loop_
_entity.id
_entity.type
_entity.pdbx_description
1 polymer ?
#
loop_
_entity_poly.entity_id
_entity_poly.type
_entity_poly.pdbx_seq_one_letter_code
_entity_poly.pdbx_strand_id
1 'polypeptide(L)'
;MDDFLQSVTASQEGELFVGGVGIFAGYLEHNDLTAKAPTEVHDELFYRTGDLDRMNNERLIHYVGRKDHQIKLHGQGVELGEIERRLLNIASISACIGIKWNDGQLIAYVQSSDINEKVLQEQCKSHLTPHMIPSLFVTLDKLPLNSNEEIDQK
;
A
#
# COMPACT_ATOMS: atom_id res chain seq x y z
N MET A 1 -10.77 -9.19 -12.57
CA MET A 1 -11.49 -8.30 -13.50
C MET A 1 -10.55 -7.18 -13.92
N ASP A 2 -10.81 -6.53 -15.05
CA ASP A 2 -10.09 -5.33 -15.46
C ASP A 2 -10.65 -4.07 -14.78
N ASP A 3 -10.13 -2.89 -15.16
CA ASP A 3 -10.57 -1.59 -14.61
C ASP A 3 -12.02 -1.23 -14.98
N PHE A 4 -12.61 -1.90 -15.96
CA PHE A 4 -13.99 -1.72 -16.40
C PHE A 4 -14.94 -2.75 -15.80
N LEU A 5 -14.49 -3.50 -14.79
CA LEU A 5 -15.24 -4.56 -14.11
C LEU A 5 -15.64 -5.72 -15.05
N GLN A 6 -14.84 -5.96 -16.09
CA GLN A 6 -15.04 -7.07 -17.01
C GLN A 6 -14.16 -8.26 -16.62
N SER A 7 -14.67 -9.47 -16.89
CA SER A 7 -13.89 -10.70 -16.73
C SER A 7 -12.71 -10.71 -17.69
N VAL A 8 -11.52 -10.98 -17.18
CA VAL A 8 -10.29 -11.14 -17.98
C VAL A 8 -10.18 -12.57 -18.49
N THR A 9 -9.52 -12.78 -19.64
CA THR A 9 -9.29 -14.12 -20.16
C THR A 9 -8.17 -14.83 -19.40
N ALA A 10 -8.05 -16.15 -19.58
CA ALA A 10 -6.91 -16.88 -19.03
C ALA A 10 -5.58 -16.26 -19.49
N SER A 11 -4.61 -16.25 -18.59
CA SER A 11 -3.26 -15.68 -18.72
C SER A 11 -3.18 -14.14 -18.81
N GLN A 12 -4.31 -13.43 -18.73
CA GLN A 12 -4.32 -11.98 -18.52
C GLN A 12 -4.28 -11.65 -17.03
N GLU A 13 -3.62 -10.53 -16.72
CA GLU A 13 -3.62 -9.96 -15.38
C GLU A 13 -4.93 -9.19 -15.15
N GLY A 14 -5.46 -9.31 -13.93
CA GLY A 14 -6.59 -8.51 -13.48
C GLY A 14 -6.66 -8.47 -11.95
N GLU A 15 -7.46 -7.57 -11.42
CA GLU A 15 -7.68 -7.47 -9.98
C GLU A 15 -8.58 -8.62 -9.50
N LEU A 16 -8.27 -9.22 -8.36
CA LEU A 16 -9.06 -10.27 -7.74
C LEU A 16 -10.28 -9.68 -7.01
N PHE A 17 -11.45 -10.27 -7.28
CA PHE A 17 -12.71 -9.91 -6.66
C PHE A 17 -13.24 -11.15 -5.94
N VAL A 18 -13.71 -10.97 -4.70
CA VAL A 18 -14.26 -12.06 -3.89
C VAL A 18 -15.76 -11.81 -3.71
N GLY A 19 -16.57 -12.79 -4.09
CA GLY A 19 -18.03 -12.75 -4.01
C GLY A 19 -18.62 -13.81 -3.07
N GLY A 20 -19.94 -13.79 -2.90
CA GLY A 20 -20.71 -14.79 -2.14
C GLY A 20 -20.90 -14.49 -0.65
N VAL A 21 -21.33 -15.51 0.10
CA VAL A 21 -21.76 -15.39 1.51
C VAL A 21 -20.67 -14.91 2.48
N GLY A 22 -19.41 -14.92 2.05
CA GLY A 22 -18.25 -14.54 2.87
C GLY A 22 -17.70 -13.14 2.63
N ILE A 23 -18.36 -12.32 1.79
CA ILE A 23 -17.82 -11.05 1.28
C ILE A 23 -17.25 -10.16 2.39
N PHE A 24 -18.08 -9.76 3.36
CA PHE A 24 -17.66 -8.84 4.42
C PHE A 24 -18.83 -8.48 5.33
N ALA A 25 -18.63 -8.40 6.65
CA ALA A 25 -19.63 -7.84 7.56
C ALA A 25 -19.51 -6.31 7.72
N GLY A 26 -18.34 -5.75 7.41
CA GLY A 26 -18.01 -4.34 7.63
C GLY A 26 -16.69 -4.15 8.36
N TYR A 27 -16.16 -2.92 8.29
CA TYR A 27 -15.05 -2.48 9.10
C TYR A 27 -15.59 -2.01 10.45
N LEU A 28 -15.05 -2.56 11.54
CA LEU A 28 -15.45 -2.21 12.89
C LEU A 28 -15.36 -0.69 13.09
N GLU A 29 -16.46 -0.07 13.53
CA GLU A 29 -16.59 1.37 13.79
C GLU A 29 -16.35 2.31 12.59
N HIS A 30 -16.22 1.78 11.38
CA HIS A 30 -16.00 2.56 10.16
C HIS A 30 -17.14 2.33 9.16
N ASN A 31 -18.32 2.86 9.48
CA ASN A 31 -19.52 2.73 8.65
C ASN A 31 -19.34 3.35 7.25
N ASP A 32 -18.65 4.48 7.16
CA ASP A 32 -18.38 5.15 5.87
C ASP A 32 -17.52 4.28 4.94
N LEU A 33 -16.53 3.57 5.49
CA LEU A 33 -15.72 2.63 4.72
C LEU A 33 -16.53 1.38 4.37
N THR A 34 -17.30 0.87 5.33
CA THR A 34 -18.15 -0.31 5.14
C THR A 34 -19.14 -0.13 3.99
N ALA A 35 -19.77 1.05 3.89
CA ALA A 35 -20.72 1.35 2.83
C ALA A 35 -20.07 1.48 1.44
N LYS A 36 -18.78 1.85 1.37
CA LYS A 36 -18.05 2.07 0.11
C LYS A 36 -17.20 0.87 -0.34
N ALA A 37 -16.94 -0.07 0.56
CA ALA A 37 -16.11 -1.25 0.30
C ALA A 37 -16.66 -2.20 -0.78
N PRO A 38 -17.96 -2.56 -0.78
CA PRO A 38 -18.47 -3.48 -1.79
C PRO A 38 -18.59 -2.78 -3.15
N THR A 39 -18.25 -3.53 -4.20
CA THR A 39 -18.43 -3.12 -5.60
C THR A 39 -19.51 -4.00 -6.22
N GLU A 40 -20.51 -3.36 -6.81
CA GLU A 40 -21.59 -4.06 -7.50
C GLU A 40 -21.16 -4.39 -8.94
N VAL A 41 -21.30 -5.66 -9.33
CA VAL A 41 -21.03 -6.15 -10.68
C VAL A 41 -22.17 -7.09 -11.07
N HIS A 42 -22.92 -6.76 -12.12
CA HIS A 42 -24.06 -7.54 -12.59
C HIS A 42 -25.08 -7.90 -11.49
N ASP A 43 -25.51 -6.91 -10.72
CA ASP A 43 -26.46 -7.05 -9.60
C ASP A 43 -25.97 -7.93 -8.43
N GLU A 44 -24.69 -8.31 -8.42
CA GLU A 44 -24.02 -9.01 -7.33
C GLU A 44 -22.98 -8.13 -6.65
N LEU A 45 -22.84 -8.25 -5.33
CA LEU A 45 -21.79 -7.56 -4.58
C LEU A 45 -20.50 -8.37 -4.61
N PHE A 46 -19.38 -7.67 -4.72
CA PHE A 46 -18.04 -8.22 -4.60
C PHE A 46 -17.19 -7.34 -3.69
N TYR A 47 -16.26 -7.96 -2.96
CA TYR A 47 -15.18 -7.25 -2.30
C TYR A 47 -13.98 -7.16 -3.25
N ARG A 48 -13.47 -5.94 -3.43
CA ARG A 48 -12.24 -5.66 -4.18
C ARG A 48 -11.05 -5.92 -3.28
N THR A 49 -10.26 -6.94 -3.59
CA THR A 49 -9.12 -7.28 -2.74
C THR A 49 -7.95 -6.34 -2.95
N GLY A 50 -7.85 -5.70 -4.13
CA GLY A 50 -6.70 -4.93 -4.60
C GLY A 50 -5.48 -5.80 -4.99
N ASP A 51 -5.56 -7.12 -4.88
CA ASP A 51 -4.53 -8.04 -5.39
C ASP A 51 -4.65 -8.14 -6.93
N LEU A 52 -3.52 -8.02 -7.62
CA LEU A 52 -3.39 -8.29 -9.05
C LEU A 52 -2.95 -9.73 -9.22
N ASP A 53 -3.77 -10.49 -9.95
CA ASP A 53 -3.61 -11.91 -10.13
C ASP A 53 -3.71 -12.29 -11.61
N ARG A 54 -3.16 -13.47 -11.94
CA ARG A 54 -3.26 -14.08 -13.26
C ARG A 54 -3.75 -15.51 -13.13
N MET A 55 -4.87 -15.82 -13.78
CA MET A 55 -5.39 -17.18 -13.82
C MET A 55 -4.84 -17.94 -15.03
N ASN A 56 -4.28 -19.12 -14.84
CA ASN A 56 -3.82 -19.97 -15.96
C ASN A 56 -4.98 -20.79 -16.58
N ASN A 57 -4.69 -21.53 -17.64
CA ASN A 57 -5.70 -22.37 -18.33
C ASN A 57 -6.25 -23.52 -17.45
N GLU A 58 -5.56 -23.87 -16.37
CA GLU A 58 -5.97 -24.88 -15.39
C GLU A 58 -6.81 -24.29 -14.25
N ARG A 59 -7.18 -23.00 -14.34
CA ARG A 59 -7.91 -22.23 -13.30
C ARG A 59 -7.13 -22.05 -11.99
N LEU A 60 -5.81 -22.17 -12.03
CA LEU A 60 -4.96 -21.80 -10.91
C LEU A 60 -4.67 -20.30 -10.96
N ILE A 61 -4.82 -19.64 -9.81
CA ILE A 61 -4.60 -18.20 -9.63
C ILE A 61 -3.15 -18.00 -9.16
N HIS A 62 -2.41 -17.20 -9.91
CA HIS A 62 -1.04 -16.80 -9.59
C HIS A 62 -1.03 -15.34 -9.15
N TYR A 63 -0.53 -15.09 -7.94
CA TYR A 63 -0.35 -13.74 -7.43
C TYR A 63 0.72 -13.01 -8.23
N VAL A 64 0.38 -11.82 -8.73
CA VAL A 64 1.29 -10.96 -9.49
C VAL A 64 1.76 -9.79 -8.63
N GLY A 65 0.87 -9.18 -7.87
CA GLY A 65 1.19 -8.01 -7.05
C GLY A 65 -0.04 -7.37 -6.43
N ARG A 66 0.09 -6.08 -6.10
CA ARG A 66 -1.04 -5.27 -5.65
C ARG A 66 -1.24 -4.10 -6.58
N LYS A 67 -2.49 -3.70 -6.74
CA LYS A 67 -2.91 -2.53 -7.53
C LYS A 67 -2.70 -1.23 -6.76
N ASP A 68 -2.69 -1.32 -5.44
CA ASP A 68 -2.46 -0.20 -4.52
C ASP A 68 -1.04 -0.28 -3.90
N HIS A 69 -0.80 0.61 -2.92
CA HIS A 69 0.49 0.72 -2.22
C HIS A 69 0.59 -0.19 -1.00
N GLN A 70 -0.29 -1.19 -0.85
CA GLN A 70 -0.18 -2.14 0.25
C GLN A 70 0.89 -3.19 -0.08
N ILE A 71 1.69 -3.56 0.92
CA ILE A 71 2.70 -4.61 0.81
C ILE A 71 2.51 -5.66 1.89
N LYS A 72 3.10 -6.84 1.70
CA LYS A 72 3.15 -7.88 2.73
C LYS A 72 4.52 -7.91 3.39
N LEU A 73 4.60 -7.43 4.63
CA LEU A 73 5.78 -7.52 5.48
C LEU A 73 5.64 -8.71 6.42
N HIS A 74 6.48 -9.73 6.26
CA HIS A 74 6.44 -10.95 7.09
C HIS A 74 5.04 -11.59 7.20
N GLY A 75 4.26 -11.56 6.11
CA GLY A 75 2.90 -12.10 6.06
C GLY A 75 1.80 -11.17 6.61
N GLN A 76 2.16 -9.97 7.05
CA GLN A 76 1.22 -8.94 7.52
C GLN A 76 1.02 -7.89 6.43
N GLY A 77 -0.24 -7.53 6.15
CA GLY A 77 -0.57 -6.43 5.24
C GLY A 77 -0.23 -5.10 5.88
N VAL A 78 0.55 -4.29 5.17
CA VAL A 78 0.99 -2.97 5.63
C VAL A 78 0.71 -1.94 4.54
N GLU A 79 -0.01 -0.89 4.91
CA GLU A 79 -0.26 0.27 4.06
C GLU A 79 0.95 1.20 4.11
N LEU A 80 1.63 1.40 2.98
CA LEU A 80 2.79 2.30 2.93
C LEU A 80 2.42 3.74 3.33
N GLY A 81 1.23 4.20 2.95
CA GLY A 81 0.70 5.51 3.37
C GLY A 81 0.44 5.63 4.88
N GLU A 82 0.26 4.51 5.60
CA GLU A 82 0.23 4.54 7.07
C GLU A 82 1.62 4.85 7.65
N ILE A 83 2.66 4.23 7.09
CA ILE A 83 4.05 4.50 7.51
C ILE A 83 4.38 5.96 7.26
N GLU A 84 4.07 6.49 6.08
CA GLU A 84 4.29 7.91 5.72
C GLU A 84 3.68 8.86 6.75
N ARG A 85 2.38 8.68 7.04
CA ARG A 85 1.65 9.52 7.99
C ARG A 85 2.18 9.39 9.41
N ARG A 86 2.66 8.21 9.82
CA ARG A 86 3.26 8.01 11.15
C ARG A 86 4.64 8.67 11.24
N LEU A 87 5.45 8.63 10.19
CA LEU A 87 6.76 9.30 10.14
C LEU A 87 6.64 10.82 10.31
N LEU A 88 5.58 11.43 9.79
CA LEU A 88 5.32 12.87 9.97
C LEU A 88 5.07 13.29 11.42
N ASN A 89 4.87 12.35 12.35
CA ASN A 89 4.78 12.67 13.78
C ASN A 89 6.14 12.73 14.49
N ILE A 90 7.22 12.39 13.79
CA ILE A 90 8.59 12.43 14.33
C ILE A 90 9.13 13.84 14.14
N ALA A 91 9.51 14.51 15.23
CA ALA A 91 9.87 15.92 15.22
C ALA A 91 11.04 16.29 14.30
N SER A 92 11.98 15.36 14.05
CA SER A 92 13.11 15.57 13.15
C SER A 92 12.73 15.47 11.66
N ILE A 93 11.59 14.86 11.32
CA ILE A 93 11.12 14.66 9.94
C ILE A 93 10.14 15.79 9.59
N SER A 94 10.54 16.67 8.67
CA SER A 94 9.69 17.77 8.20
C SER A 94 8.79 17.37 7.03
N ALA A 95 9.17 16.36 6.25
CA ALA A 95 8.36 15.82 5.16
C ALA A 95 8.68 14.34 4.90
N CYS A 96 7.68 13.58 4.47
CA CYS A 96 7.84 12.23 3.94
C CYS A 96 7.35 12.23 2.49
N ILE A 97 8.27 11.93 1.56
CA ILE A 97 8.05 12.00 0.11
C ILE A 97 7.45 10.69 -0.42
N GLY A 98 7.87 9.58 0.17
CA GLY A 98 7.33 8.27 -0.15
C GLY A 98 8.05 7.16 0.61
N ILE A 99 7.37 6.02 0.73
CA ILE A 99 7.98 4.77 1.16
C ILE A 99 8.02 3.80 -0.01
N LYS A 100 9.18 3.17 -0.23
CA LYS A 100 9.32 2.09 -1.21
C LYS A 100 9.65 0.78 -0.49
N TRP A 101 9.11 -0.31 -1.02
CA TRP A 101 9.50 -1.66 -0.67
C TRP A 101 10.36 -2.21 -1.80
N ASN A 102 11.62 -2.51 -1.52
CA ASN A 102 12.56 -3.05 -2.50
C ASN A 102 13.40 -4.15 -1.87
N ASP A 103 13.50 -5.31 -2.52
CA ASP A 103 14.35 -6.44 -2.11
C ASP A 103 14.27 -6.82 -0.61
N GLY A 104 13.08 -6.76 -0.02
CA GLY A 104 12.90 -7.10 1.40
C GLY A 104 13.18 -5.94 2.38
N GLN A 105 13.35 -4.72 1.87
CA GLN A 105 13.69 -3.54 2.66
C GLN A 105 12.68 -2.41 2.46
N LEU A 106 12.33 -1.76 3.57
CA LEU A 106 11.58 -0.51 3.56
C LEU A 106 12.56 0.66 3.45
N ILE A 107 12.37 1.49 2.43
CA ILE A 107 13.18 2.68 2.15
C ILE A 107 12.28 3.90 2.28
N ALA A 108 12.62 4.80 3.19
CA ALA A 108 11.90 6.05 3.40
C ALA A 108 12.64 7.22 2.76
N TYR A 109 11.95 7.97 1.89
CA TYR A 109 12.43 9.21 1.33
C TYR A 109 11.86 10.35 2.17
N VAL A 110 12.73 11.07 2.89
CA VAL A 110 12.31 12.06 3.88
C VAL A 110 13.11 13.35 3.75
N GLN A 111 12.52 14.45 4.19
CA GLN A 111 13.26 15.64 4.58
C GLN A 111 13.37 15.62 6.11
N SER A 112 14.60 15.69 6.62
CA SER A 112 14.87 15.56 8.05
C SER A 112 15.99 16.49 8.48
N SER A 113 15.89 17.03 9.70
CA SER A 113 16.99 17.76 10.34
C SER A 113 18.09 16.82 10.85
N ASP A 114 17.76 15.54 11.06
CA ASP A 114 18.69 14.49 11.46
C ASP A 114 19.02 13.60 10.25
N ILE A 115 20.30 13.47 9.93
CA ILE A 115 20.82 12.60 8.85
C ILE A 115 21.23 11.22 9.35
N ASN A 116 21.19 10.99 10.68
CA ASN A 116 21.64 9.74 11.27
C ASN A 116 20.50 8.72 11.27
N GLU A 117 20.59 7.73 10.38
CA GLU A 117 19.60 6.66 10.23
C GLU A 117 19.29 5.93 11.55
N LYS A 118 20.29 5.68 12.40
CA LYS A 118 20.07 4.99 13.68
C LYS A 118 19.22 5.81 14.63
N VAL A 119 19.39 7.14 14.61
CA VAL A 119 18.58 8.06 15.42
C VAL A 119 17.15 8.08 14.89
N LEU A 120 16.96 8.17 13.58
CA LEU A 120 15.64 8.12 12.94
C LEU A 120 14.91 6.80 13.22
N GLN A 121 15.60 5.66 13.13
CA GLN A 121 15.05 4.35 13.47
C GLN A 121 14.64 4.26 14.93
N GLU A 122 15.42 4.83 15.85
CA GLU A 122 15.07 4.87 17.27
C GLU A 122 13.82 5.71 17.51
N GLN A 123 13.74 6.89 16.89
CA GLN A 123 12.57 7.77 16.95
C GLN A 123 11.31 7.10 16.38
N CYS A 124 11.44 6.22 15.38
CA CYS A 124 10.31 5.49 14.81
C CYS A 124 9.66 4.53 15.82
N LYS A 125 10.40 3.99 16.78
CA LYS A 125 9.91 2.94 17.70
C LYS A 125 8.75 3.40 18.59
N SER A 126 8.59 4.71 18.82
CA SER A 126 7.44 5.26 19.57
C SER A 126 6.18 5.38 18.73
N HIS A 127 6.28 5.33 17.40
CA HIS A 127 5.17 5.57 16.48
C HIS A 127 4.84 4.37 15.59
N LEU A 128 5.78 3.44 15.37
CA LEU A 128 5.68 2.33 14.44
C LEU A 128 5.98 0.99 15.13
N THR A 129 5.34 -0.09 14.67
CA THR A 129 5.72 -1.46 15.04
C THR A 129 7.06 -1.83 14.38
N PRO A 130 7.84 -2.76 14.96
CA PRO A 130 9.19 -3.06 14.47
C PRO A 130 9.29 -3.41 12.97
N HIS A 131 8.29 -4.09 12.41
CA HIS A 131 8.27 -4.48 11.01
C HIS A 131 7.92 -3.32 10.05
N MET A 132 7.36 -2.22 10.55
CA MET A 132 7.02 -1.02 9.76
C MET A 132 8.15 0.02 9.77
N ILE A 133 9.21 -0.18 10.57
CA ILE A 133 10.32 0.77 10.66
C ILE A 133 11.17 0.67 9.39
N PRO A 134 11.37 1.78 8.65
CA PRO A 134 12.24 1.77 7.48
C PRO A 134 13.67 1.36 7.84
N SER A 135 14.22 0.43 7.05
CA SER A 135 15.61 -0.03 7.19
C SER A 135 16.61 0.99 6.63
N LEU A 136 16.17 1.85 5.71
CA LEU A 136 16.98 2.89 5.06
C LEU A 136 16.22 4.21 5.03
N PHE A 137 16.91 5.31 5.30
CA PHE A 137 16.38 6.67 5.19
C PHE A 137 17.19 7.46 4.17
N VAL A 138 16.57 7.81 3.06
CA VAL A 138 17.15 8.69 2.04
C VAL A 138 16.71 10.11 2.36
N THR A 139 17.63 10.92 2.87
CA THR A 139 17.35 12.33 3.18
C THR A 139 17.49 13.18 1.91
N LEU A 140 16.45 13.94 1.58
CA LEU A 140 16.40 14.82 0.42
C LEU A 140 16.43 16.28 0.84
N ASP A 141 17.32 17.07 0.23
CA ASP A 141 17.42 18.51 0.49
C ASP A 141 16.20 19.27 -0.06
N LYS A 142 15.59 18.75 -1.14
CA LYS A 142 14.40 19.31 -1.78
C LYS A 142 13.47 18.19 -2.23
N LEU A 143 12.17 18.48 -2.19
CA LEU A 143 11.16 17.61 -2.77
C LEU A 143 11.41 17.49 -4.29
N PRO A 144 11.56 16.28 -4.84
CA PRO A 144 11.54 16.08 -6.27
C PRO A 144 10.12 16.38 -6.73
N LEU A 145 9.90 17.56 -7.28
CA LEU A 145 8.61 17.95 -7.84
C LEU A 145 8.62 17.66 -9.34
N ASN A 146 7.53 17.09 -9.84
CA ASN A 146 7.28 16.98 -11.28
C ASN A 146 6.92 18.37 -11.85
N SER A 147 6.74 18.44 -13.17
CA SER A 147 6.37 19.70 -13.86
C SER A 147 5.06 20.33 -13.39
N ASN A 148 4.24 19.60 -12.62
CA ASN A 148 2.97 20.05 -12.06
C ASN A 148 3.08 20.43 -10.56
N GLU A 149 4.29 20.53 -10.01
CA GLU A 149 4.54 20.78 -8.58
C GLU A 149 4.04 19.67 -7.63
N GLU A 150 3.74 18.48 -8.17
CA GLU A 150 3.43 17.29 -7.37
C GLU A 150 4.70 16.46 -7.14
N ILE A 151 4.73 15.65 -6.08
CA ILE A 151 5.88 14.81 -5.76
C ILE A 151 6.12 13.78 -6.88
N ASP A 152 7.30 13.83 -7.50
CA ASP A 152 7.76 12.85 -8.47
C ASP A 152 8.37 11.64 -7.74
N GLN A 153 7.68 10.50 -7.82
CA GLN A 153 8.08 9.25 -7.17
C GLN A 153 8.85 8.30 -8.12
N LYS A 154 9.17 8.72 -9.35
CA LYS A 154 9.94 7.90 -10.31
C LYS A 154 11.40 7.75 -9.92
#